data_AF-A0A7S3B1Y5-F1
#
_entry.id   AF-A0A7S3B1Y5-F1
#
_cell.length_a   1.000
_cell.length_b   1.000
_cell.length_c   1.000
_cell.angle_alpha   90.00
_cell.angle_beta   90.00
_cell.angle_gamma   90.00
#
_symmetry.space_group_name_H-M   'P 1'
#
loop_
_entity.id
_entity.type
_entity.pdbx_description
1 polymer ?
#
loop_
_entity_poly.entity_id
_entity_poly.type
_entity_poly.pdbx_seq_one_letter_code
_entity_poly.pdbx_strand_id
1 'polypeptide(L)'
;RVENEEEMLRVADAGVGTAFLVDGSCIGSVPLLHTAPKGSVVVAAIDAMQDAHAEIDLGKALVAEGCKALLVRGACVGDEEDLIYSQFVINRLTTKASSEFQIKGLTGAANGHFGTGGSFRSKEMGPWQRTTA
;
A
#
# COMPACT_ATOMS: atom_id res chain seq x y z
N ARG A 1 3.82 -15.59 11.97
CA ARG A 1 4.16 -15.51 10.53
C ARG A 1 3.97 -16.89 9.97
N VAL A 2 3.39 -17.03 8.78
CA VAL A 2 3.24 -18.32 8.10
C VAL A 2 3.93 -18.26 6.75
N GLU A 3 4.54 -19.36 6.34
CA GLU A 3 5.36 -19.44 5.14
C GLU A 3 4.64 -20.14 3.99
N ASN A 4 3.65 -20.97 4.29
CA ASN A 4 2.90 -21.74 3.31
C ASN A 4 1.46 -22.05 3.77
N GLU A 5 0.68 -22.63 2.87
CA GLU A 5 -0.75 -22.94 3.07
C GLU A 5 -0.96 -23.98 4.18
N GLU A 6 -0.11 -25.01 4.23
CA GLU A 6 -0.24 -26.09 5.21
C GLU A 6 -0.06 -25.57 6.64
N GLU A 7 0.92 -24.69 6.84
CA GLU A 7 1.15 -24.05 8.13
C GLU A 7 -0.04 -23.16 8.53
N MET A 8 -0.56 -22.37 7.60
CA MET A 8 -1.72 -21.50 7.85
C MET A 8 -2.96 -22.31 8.29
N LEU A 9 -3.27 -23.39 7.57
CA LEU A 9 -4.41 -24.26 7.89
C LEU A 9 -4.20 -24.97 9.23
N ARG A 10 -3.00 -25.49 9.49
CA ARG A 10 -2.67 -26.14 10.77
C ARG A 10 -2.87 -25.21 11.96
N VAL A 11 -2.44 -23.95 11.83
CA VAL A 11 -2.59 -22.92 12.88
C VAL A 11 -4.05 -22.52 13.06
N ALA A 12 -4.80 -22.40 11.96
CA ALA A 12 -6.23 -22.14 11.99
C ALA A 12 -7.02 -23.27 12.67
N ASP A 13 -6.73 -24.53 12.32
CA ASP A 13 -7.38 -25.73 12.84
C ASP A 13 -7.09 -25.93 14.34
N ALA A 14 -5.92 -25.51 14.81
CA ALA A 14 -5.58 -25.49 16.23
C ALA A 14 -6.42 -24.46 17.03
N GLY A 15 -7.22 -23.62 16.37
CA GLY A 15 -8.01 -22.56 16.98
C GLY A 15 -7.17 -21.37 17.46
N VAL A 16 -5.90 -21.29 17.05
CA VAL A 16 -4.95 -20.27 17.48
C VAL A 16 -4.55 -19.43 16.27
N GLY A 17 -5.42 -18.54 15.79
CA GLY A 17 -5.06 -17.72 14.64
C GLY A 17 -6.21 -16.90 14.06
N THR A 18 -6.44 -15.71 14.61
CA THR A 18 -7.36 -14.72 14.01
C THR A 18 -6.64 -13.77 13.05
N ALA A 19 -5.30 -13.75 13.07
CA ALA A 19 -4.48 -12.93 12.19
C ALA A 19 -3.24 -13.68 11.71
N PHE A 20 -2.93 -13.57 10.42
CA PHE A 20 -1.79 -14.19 9.77
C PHE A 20 -0.88 -13.12 9.15
N LEU A 21 0.41 -13.22 9.44
CA LEU A 21 1.44 -12.42 8.78
C LEU A 21 2.09 -13.25 7.68
N VAL A 22 1.99 -12.80 6.43
CA VAL A 22 2.59 -13.45 5.25
C VAL A 22 3.64 -12.55 4.64
N ASP A 23 4.64 -13.14 3.99
CA ASP A 23 5.66 -12.35 3.28
C ASP A 23 5.12 -11.93 1.91
N GLY A 24 4.81 -10.66 1.72
CA GLY A 24 4.28 -10.12 0.47
C GLY A 24 5.31 -10.02 -0.66
N SER A 25 6.61 -10.23 -0.37
CA SER A 25 7.68 -10.09 -1.38
C SER A 25 7.83 -11.30 -2.31
N CYS A 26 7.24 -12.44 -1.98
CA CYS A 26 7.35 -13.66 -2.77
C CYS A 26 6.07 -13.97 -3.57
N ILE A 27 6.21 -14.34 -4.85
CA ILE A 27 5.08 -14.72 -5.73
C ILE A 27 4.24 -15.86 -5.10
N GLY A 28 4.86 -16.71 -4.29
CA GLY A 28 4.21 -17.82 -3.59
C GLY A 28 3.30 -17.42 -2.42
N SER A 29 3.23 -16.15 -2.02
CA SER A 29 2.36 -15.71 -0.91
C SER A 29 1.00 -15.19 -1.33
N VAL A 30 0.77 -14.93 -2.62
CA VAL A 30 -0.55 -14.56 -3.15
C VAL A 30 -1.61 -15.65 -2.88
N PRO A 31 -1.32 -16.96 -3.09
CA PRO A 31 -2.25 -18.03 -2.71
C PRO A 31 -2.65 -18.01 -1.23
N LEU A 32 -1.75 -17.58 -0.33
CA LEU A 32 -2.03 -17.48 1.11
C LEU A 32 -3.11 -16.44 1.44
N LEU A 33 -3.27 -15.41 0.61
CA LEU A 33 -4.35 -14.43 0.77
C LEU A 33 -5.73 -15.07 0.57
N HIS A 34 -5.82 -16.06 -0.32
CA HIS A 34 -7.07 -16.74 -0.66
C HIS A 34 -7.34 -17.98 0.21
N THR A 35 -6.28 -18.60 0.73
CA THR A 35 -6.37 -19.81 1.58
C THR A 35 -6.77 -19.48 3.02
N ALA A 36 -6.67 -18.22 3.42
CA ALA A 36 -6.97 -17.80 4.78
C ALA A 36 -8.42 -18.12 5.21
N PRO A 37 -8.62 -18.68 6.42
CA PRO A 37 -9.94 -18.98 6.94
C PRO A 37 -10.85 -17.76 6.95
N LYS A 38 -12.15 -17.97 6.71
CA LYS A 38 -13.15 -16.89 6.80
C LYS A 38 -13.12 -16.25 8.19
N GLY A 39 -13.10 -14.93 8.23
CA GLY A 39 -13.05 -14.16 9.47
C GLY A 39 -11.64 -13.94 10.04
N SER A 40 -10.61 -14.53 9.43
CA SER A 40 -9.22 -14.20 9.75
C SER A 40 -8.74 -12.95 9.00
N VAL A 41 -7.76 -12.27 9.58
CA VAL A 41 -7.09 -11.11 8.96
C VAL A 41 -5.75 -11.58 8.40
N VAL A 42 -5.49 -11.30 7.12
CA VAL A 42 -4.16 -11.50 6.54
C VAL A 42 -3.48 -10.15 6.38
N VAL A 43 -2.27 -10.06 6.90
CA VAL A 43 -1.38 -8.90 6.76
C VAL A 43 -0.20 -9.33 5.88
N ALA A 44 -0.04 -8.69 4.72
CA ALA A 44 1.13 -8.92 3.88
C ALA A 44 2.27 -7.96 4.25
N ALA A 45 3.44 -8.50 4.52
CA ALA A 45 4.65 -7.75 4.84
C ALA A 45 5.45 -7.45 3.57
N ILE A 46 5.77 -6.17 3.33
CA ILE A 46 6.64 -5.71 2.24
C ILE A 46 7.75 -4.85 2.83
N ASP A 47 8.89 -4.77 2.15
CA ASP A 47 10.01 -3.93 2.59
C ASP A 47 9.86 -2.49 2.09
N ALA A 48 10.22 -1.53 2.93
CA ALA A 48 10.26 -0.12 2.60
C ALA A 48 11.42 0.20 1.64
N MET A 49 11.33 1.38 1.01
CA MET A 49 12.43 2.05 0.30
C MET A 49 13.09 1.17 -0.76
N GLN A 50 12.30 0.42 -1.52
CA GLN A 50 12.81 -0.40 -2.61
C GLN A 50 13.16 0.48 -3.81
N ASP A 51 14.03 -0.04 -4.68
CA ASP A 51 14.42 0.66 -5.90
C ASP A 51 13.18 1.07 -6.72
N ALA A 52 13.19 2.32 -7.21
CA ALA A 52 12.08 2.91 -7.96
C ALA A 52 10.71 2.87 -7.26
N HIS A 53 10.67 2.73 -5.93
CA HIS A 53 9.44 2.57 -5.15
C HIS A 53 8.65 1.29 -5.46
N ALA A 54 9.34 0.20 -5.82
CA ALA A 54 8.72 -1.08 -6.14
C ALA A 54 7.77 -1.60 -5.04
N GLU A 55 7.97 -1.19 -3.77
CA GLU A 55 7.06 -1.54 -2.67
C GLU A 55 5.63 -1.00 -2.86
N ILE A 56 5.48 0.15 -3.52
CA ILE A 56 4.17 0.75 -3.79
C ILE A 56 3.40 -0.08 -4.82
N ASP A 57 4.06 -0.49 -5.89
CA ASP A 57 3.45 -1.29 -6.95
C ASP A 57 3.13 -2.70 -6.45
N LEU A 58 4.03 -3.30 -5.67
CA LEU A 58 3.78 -4.56 -4.99
C LEU A 58 2.59 -4.46 -4.03
N GLY A 59 2.53 -3.41 -3.20
CA GLY A 59 1.41 -3.17 -2.30
C GLY A 59 0.07 -3.04 -3.04
N LYS A 60 0.04 -2.34 -4.17
CA LYS A 60 -1.15 -2.24 -5.03
C LYS A 60 -1.56 -3.57 -5.64
N ALA A 61 -0.60 -4.37 -6.10
CA ALA A 61 -0.86 -5.71 -6.62
C ALA A 61 -1.48 -6.60 -5.53
N LEU A 62 -0.91 -6.61 -4.32
CA LEU A 62 -1.45 -7.36 -3.18
C LEU A 62 -2.88 -6.93 -2.82
N VAL A 63 -3.18 -5.63 -2.87
CA VAL A 63 -4.54 -5.12 -2.65
C VAL A 63 -5.50 -5.58 -3.75
N ALA A 64 -5.05 -5.64 -5.01
CA ALA A 64 -5.85 -6.16 -6.11
C ALA A 64 -6.18 -7.65 -5.95
N GLU A 65 -5.26 -8.43 -5.35
CA GLU A 65 -5.47 -9.83 -4.95
C GLU A 65 -6.32 -9.99 -3.67
N GLY A 66 -6.81 -8.88 -3.10
CA GLY A 66 -7.72 -8.89 -1.95
C GLY A 66 -7.05 -8.76 -0.59
N CYS A 67 -5.75 -8.45 -0.53
CA CYS A 67 -5.08 -8.07 0.71
C CYS A 67 -5.68 -6.78 1.28
N LYS A 68 -6.08 -6.81 2.55
CA LYS A 68 -6.75 -5.66 3.22
C LYS A 68 -5.84 -4.90 4.17
N ALA A 69 -4.67 -5.45 4.49
CA ALA A 69 -3.73 -4.86 5.43
C ALA A 69 -2.30 -5.12 4.96
N LEU A 70 -1.47 -4.07 4.96
CA LEU A 70 -0.06 -4.14 4.61
C LEU A 70 0.78 -3.73 5.81
N LEU A 71 1.86 -4.48 6.05
CA LEU A 71 2.94 -4.10 6.95
C LEU A 71 4.13 -3.67 6.09
N VAL A 72 4.55 -2.42 6.21
CA VAL A 72 5.72 -1.89 5.49
C VAL A 72 6.91 -1.91 6.45
N ARG A 73 7.79 -2.91 6.28
CA ARG A 73 8.95 -3.16 7.14
C ARG A 73 10.03 -2.12 6.88
N GLY A 74 10.66 -1.60 7.94
CA GLY A 74 11.73 -0.60 7.81
C GLY A 74 11.26 0.81 7.41
N ALA A 75 9.94 1.05 7.40
CA ALA A 75 9.39 2.37 7.12
C ALA A 75 9.76 3.42 8.19
N CYS A 76 9.89 2.97 9.45
CA CYS A 76 10.30 3.81 10.57
C CYS A 76 11.60 3.26 11.17
N VAL A 77 12.68 4.05 11.15
CA VAL A 77 13.99 3.67 11.71
C VAL A 77 14.41 4.57 12.88
N GLY A 78 13.59 5.57 13.25
CA GLY A 78 13.80 6.46 14.37
C GLY A 78 14.40 7.83 14.01
N ASP A 79 14.28 8.27 12.76
CA ASP A 79 14.74 9.60 12.33
C ASP A 79 13.58 10.56 11.99
N GLU A 80 13.93 11.80 11.65
CA GLU A 80 12.95 12.85 11.31
C GLU A 80 12.22 12.58 9.98
N GLU A 81 12.76 11.72 9.12
CA GLU A 81 12.20 11.38 7.81
C GLU A 81 11.12 10.29 7.89
N ASP A 82 11.00 9.56 9.00
CA ASP A 82 10.02 8.49 9.22
C ASP A 82 8.57 8.95 8.96
N LEU A 83 8.19 10.13 9.46
CA LEU A 83 6.85 10.68 9.26
C LEU A 83 6.60 11.05 7.79
N ILE A 84 7.63 11.58 7.12
CA ILE A 84 7.56 11.99 5.73
C ILE A 84 7.40 10.76 4.83
N TYR A 85 8.21 9.72 5.05
CA TYR A 85 8.12 8.47 4.31
C TYR A 85 6.79 7.76 4.55
N SER A 86 6.36 7.65 5.81
CA SER A 86 5.09 7.01 6.16
C SER A 86 3.92 7.70 5.46
N GLN A 87 3.90 9.04 5.46
CA GLN A 87 2.86 9.81 4.76
C GLN A 87 2.93 9.60 3.24
N PHE A 88 4.14 9.54 2.66
CA PHE A 88 4.35 9.23 1.24
C PHE A 88 3.74 7.86 0.88
N VAL A 89 4.09 6.81 1.62
CA VAL A 89 3.61 5.44 1.36
C VAL A 89 2.10 5.35 1.52
N ILE A 90 1.54 5.89 2.61
CA ILE A 90 0.09 5.92 2.85
C ILE A 90 -0.62 6.59 1.68
N ASN A 91 -0.17 7.77 1.26
CA ASN A 91 -0.79 8.49 0.15
C ASN A 91 -0.74 7.66 -1.14
N ARG A 92 0.39 7.02 -1.44
CA ARG A 92 0.57 6.26 -2.69
C ARG A 92 -0.18 4.94 -2.74
N LEU A 93 -0.42 4.30 -1.59
CA LEU A 93 -1.19 3.06 -1.49
C LEU A 93 -2.71 3.30 -1.39
N THR A 94 -3.13 4.41 -0.79
CA THR A 94 -4.57 4.70 -0.56
C THR A 94 -5.21 5.54 -1.66
N THR A 95 -4.44 6.34 -2.40
CA THR A 95 -5.00 7.08 -3.54
C THR A 95 -5.32 6.11 -4.67
N LYS A 96 -6.58 6.10 -5.12
CA LYS A 96 -6.95 5.51 -6.42
C LYS A 96 -6.15 6.24 -7.49
N ALA A 97 -5.04 5.66 -7.93
CA ALA A 97 -4.37 6.11 -9.14
C ALA A 97 -5.32 5.84 -10.31
N SER A 98 -6.13 6.84 -10.68
CA SER A 98 -6.72 6.88 -12.00
C SER A 98 -5.58 6.95 -13.00
N SER A 99 -5.35 5.88 -13.74
CA SER A 99 -4.49 5.87 -14.93
C SER A 99 -5.10 6.65 -16.11
N GLU A 100 -6.33 7.16 -15.96
CA GLU A 100 -6.99 8.03 -16.93
C GLU A 100 -6.87 9.51 -16.54
N PHE A 101 -6.31 10.29 -17.47
CA PHE A 101 -6.36 11.74 -17.49
C PHE A 101 -7.82 12.20 -17.71
N GLN A 102 -8.54 12.46 -16.62
CA GLN A 102 -9.83 13.13 -16.72
C GLN A 102 -9.57 14.61 -17.05
N ILE A 103 -9.70 14.98 -18.32
CA ILE A 103 -9.80 16.39 -18.74
C ILE A 103 -11.11 16.92 -18.16
N LYS A 104 -11.05 17.46 -16.94
CA LYS A 104 -12.07 18.37 -16.44
C LYS A 104 -12.00 19.65 -17.27
N GLY A 105 -12.68 19.66 -18.42
CA GLY A 105 -12.60 20.82 -19.30
C GLY A 105 -13.43 20.82 -20.58
N LEU A 106 -14.39 19.92 -20.80
CA LEU A 106 -15.19 19.92 -22.04
C LEU A 106 -16.62 19.34 -21.88
N THR A 107 -17.33 19.70 -20.81
CA THR A 107 -18.80 19.72 -20.80
C THR A 107 -19.24 20.89 -19.90
N GLY A 108 -20.01 21.80 -20.48
CA GLY A 108 -20.09 23.19 -20.04
C GLY A 108 -21.18 23.53 -19.03
N ALA A 109 -21.03 24.78 -18.56
CA ALA A 109 -22.01 25.67 -17.93
C ALA A 109 -22.45 25.33 -16.49
N ALA A 110 -22.60 26.26 -15.54
CA ALA A 110 -22.24 27.67 -15.44
C ALA A 110 -22.41 28.09 -13.96
N ASN A 111 -21.60 29.07 -13.55
CA ASN A 111 -21.80 30.04 -12.45
C ASN A 111 -21.78 29.59 -10.97
N GLY A 112 -20.87 30.24 -10.23
CA GLY A 112 -21.10 30.54 -8.81
C GLY A 112 -19.87 30.59 -7.92
N HIS A 113 -19.03 31.61 -8.09
CA HIS A 113 -18.30 32.31 -7.02
C HIS A 113 -17.63 31.47 -5.91
N PHE A 114 -16.31 31.26 -5.97
CA PHE A 114 -15.40 31.43 -4.82
C PHE A 114 -13.92 31.47 -5.25
N GLY A 115 -13.26 32.58 -4.93
CA GLY A 115 -11.89 32.57 -4.38
C GLY A 115 -10.71 32.27 -5.31
N THR A 116 -10.09 33.34 -5.79
CA THR A 116 -8.69 33.37 -6.23
C THR A 116 -7.77 32.93 -5.09
N GLY A 117 -7.09 31.80 -5.22
CA GLY A 117 -6.05 31.34 -4.30
C GLY A 117 -5.15 30.33 -5.02
N GLY A 118 -3.93 30.75 -5.35
CA GLY A 118 -3.04 30.04 -6.25
C GLY A 118 -2.48 28.71 -5.74
N SER A 119 -1.84 28.03 -6.70
CA SER A 119 -0.92 26.90 -6.53
C SER A 119 -1.54 25.58 -6.06
N PHE A 120 -1.88 24.74 -7.02
CA PHE A 120 -1.40 23.36 -6.96
C PHE A 120 -0.56 23.11 -8.20
N ARG A 121 0.74 23.37 -8.07
CA ARG A 121 1.73 22.70 -8.92
C ARG A 121 1.35 21.22 -8.92
N SER A 122 1.06 20.70 -10.11
CA SER A 122 1.36 19.32 -10.42
C SER A 122 2.84 19.12 -10.11
N LYS A 123 3.15 18.76 -8.86
CA LYS A 123 4.39 18.06 -8.58
C LYS A 123 4.07 16.64 -8.93
N GLU A 124 4.53 16.21 -10.11
CA GLU A 124 5.07 14.85 -10.16
C GLU A 124 5.93 14.70 -8.90
N MET A 125 5.44 13.89 -7.96
CA MET A 125 6.23 13.50 -6.81
C MET A 125 7.35 12.66 -7.39
N GLY A 126 8.49 13.32 -7.66
CA GLY A 126 9.72 12.66 -8.03
C GLY A 126 10.09 11.60 -6.98
N PRO A 127 11.00 10.69 -7.32
CA PRO A 127 11.31 9.59 -6.43
C PRO A 127 11.76 10.12 -5.06
N TRP A 128 11.04 9.72 -4.00
CA TRP A 128 11.45 10.04 -2.64
C TRP A 128 12.70 9.23 -2.31
N GLN A 129 13.77 9.89 -1.88
CA GLN A 129 14.96 9.21 -1.41
C GLN A 129 15.29 9.75 -0.03
N ARG A 130 15.61 8.84 0.89
CA ARG A 130 16.07 9.19 2.23
C ARG A 130 17.39 9.95 2.11
N THR A 131 17.50 11.09 2.78
CA THR A 131 18.73 11.88 2.73
C THR A 131 19.71 11.24 3.71
N THR A 132 20.66 10.45 3.19
CA THR A 132 21.75 9.95 4.03
C THR A 132 22.62 11.13 4.46
N ALA A 133 22.67 11.39 5.76
CA ALA A 133 23.64 12.28 6.38
C ALA A 133 25.03 11.63 6.44
#